data_AF-A0A9E6CR80-F1
#
_entry.id   AF-A0A9E6CR80-F1
#
_cell.length_a   1.000
_cell.length_b   1.000
_cell.length_c   1.000
_cell.angle_alpha   90.00
_cell.angle_beta   90.00
_cell.angle_gamma   90.00
#
_symmetry.space_group_name_H-M   'P 1'
#
loop_
_entity.id
_entity.type
_entity.pdbx_description
1 polymer ?
#
loop_
_entity_poly.entity_id
_entity_poly.type
_entity_poly.pdbx_seq_one_letter_code
_entity_poly.pdbx_strand_id
1 'polypeptide(L)'
;ISSAVIADGIIRAGRAVARSRKLLGGGAETEYLKREEFQAADWQSLVADGSIVTTGYSQRAAEQEFSQQGWTLAEQTDSDDPFLDISIALISPARIGQNLLGKQAFARLLRQMGPDDNAILLAANGRYSFKGTNWVKSGLFDRLQLVQGSQTLTFNTDQHQNVETLPPVDAPEFREVAILTIPKDNGFDPMKPWRIDVRVQRDIMQGGKASIILPFSYQIPDSYIVSRQDPGSEESTIMRDETQMVLWKSIWRDYTGRIIVLLALLTILTTVLVFQDLIVHQVRRYHMFRIGFLSFVVIWLGWYAGGQLSVVNVLTFIHALMSTFTWSYFLLDPLMFILWGYVALAMLFWGRGVFCGWLCPFGALQELVNNIARRFSVPQIVLPWGLHERLWPIKYIIFLGLFAISLTDIALAMRFAESEPFKTAITLHFVREWPYVSFAIVLLAACIFIDRFYCRYLCGLGAALAIPARLRMFEWLKRRHQCGSECDVCAQRCTVQAIHPTGQINPNECIYCMECQTVYFDDHLCPPLSVLRKKRERQKTLADASAQIEDAKTEETSS
;
A
#
# COMPACT_ATOMS: atom_id res chain seq x y z
N ILE A 1 -19.99 12.89 -2.34
CA ILE A 1 -18.72 13.16 -3.07
C ILE A 1 -18.51 11.99 -4.02
N SER A 2 -18.62 12.19 -5.34
CA SER A 2 -18.62 11.07 -6.30
C SER A 2 -17.23 10.41 -6.40
N SER A 3 -17.22 9.10 -6.64
CA SER A 3 -16.02 8.25 -6.81
C SER A 3 -14.98 8.82 -7.79
N ALA A 4 -15.43 9.56 -8.80
CA ALA A 4 -14.57 10.24 -9.77
C ALA A 4 -13.72 11.37 -9.16
N VAL A 5 -14.23 12.10 -8.16
CA VAL A 5 -13.48 13.18 -7.49
C VAL A 5 -12.39 12.61 -6.60
N ILE A 6 -12.67 11.48 -5.95
CA ILE A 6 -11.71 10.78 -5.09
C ILE A 6 -10.62 10.13 -5.96
N ALA A 7 -10.99 9.48 -7.07
CA ALA A 7 -10.02 8.89 -7.99
C ALA A 7 -9.10 9.93 -8.65
N ASP A 8 -9.64 11.07 -9.07
CA ASP A 8 -8.87 12.20 -9.61
C ASP A 8 -7.90 12.77 -8.55
N GLY A 9 -8.37 12.98 -7.32
CA GLY A 9 -7.54 13.42 -6.20
C GLY A 9 -6.39 12.45 -5.90
N ILE A 10 -6.66 11.13 -5.89
CA ILE A 10 -5.65 10.10 -5.65
C ILE A 10 -4.60 10.07 -6.76
N ILE A 11 -5.01 10.15 -8.04
CA ILE A 11 -4.07 10.13 -9.17
C ILE A 11 -3.20 11.39 -9.19
N ARG A 12 -3.78 12.58 -8.96
CA ARG A 12 -3.02 13.84 -8.89
C ARG A 12 -2.02 13.84 -7.74
N ALA A 13 -2.46 13.43 -6.54
CA ALA A 13 -1.57 13.33 -5.38
C ALA A 13 -0.45 12.31 -5.62
N GLY A 14 -0.76 11.15 -6.21
CA GLY A 14 0.23 10.13 -6.56
C GLY A 14 1.29 10.63 -7.55
N ARG A 15 0.87 11.36 -8.59
CA ARG A 15 1.79 11.96 -9.58
C ARG A 15 2.63 13.09 -8.99
N ALA A 16 2.03 13.98 -8.19
CA ALA A 16 2.75 15.05 -7.51
C ALA A 16 3.83 14.49 -6.58
N VAL A 17 3.51 13.43 -5.81
CA VAL A 17 4.48 12.75 -4.96
C VAL A 17 5.58 12.07 -5.79
N ALA A 18 5.23 11.38 -6.87
CA ALA A 18 6.20 10.71 -7.74
C ALA A 18 7.20 11.69 -8.37
N ARG A 19 6.74 12.87 -8.83
CA ARG A 19 7.61 13.95 -9.33
C ARG A 19 8.46 14.57 -8.23
N SER A 20 7.87 14.88 -7.07
CA SER A 20 8.61 15.47 -5.94
C SER A 20 9.76 14.57 -5.47
N ARG A 21 9.62 13.24 -5.64
CA ARG A 21 10.58 12.23 -5.19
C ARG A 21 11.53 11.73 -6.29
N LYS A 22 11.53 12.34 -7.49
CA LYS A 22 12.32 11.90 -8.65
C LYS A 22 12.13 10.41 -9.00
N LEU A 23 10.96 9.84 -8.67
CA LEU A 23 10.63 8.43 -8.96
C LEU A 23 10.26 8.24 -10.44
N LEU A 24 10.02 9.33 -11.15
CA LEU A 24 9.82 9.37 -12.59
C LEU A 24 11.17 9.74 -13.22
N GLY A 25 11.77 8.80 -13.94
CA GLY A 25 13.10 8.95 -14.55
C GLY A 25 13.20 10.24 -15.36
N GLY A 26 14.03 11.16 -14.88
CA GLY A 26 14.31 12.45 -15.49
C GLY A 26 15.40 13.13 -14.69
N GLY A 27 16.60 13.22 -15.26
CA GLY A 27 17.70 13.98 -14.68
C GLY A 27 17.34 15.45 -14.49
N ALA A 28 18.13 16.11 -13.64
CA ALA A 28 18.29 17.55 -13.41
C ALA A 28 17.57 18.56 -14.34
N GLU A 29 16.24 18.53 -14.42
CA GLU A 29 15.46 19.64 -14.98
C GLU A 29 15.22 20.65 -13.85
N THR A 30 15.84 21.82 -14.00
CA THR A 30 15.69 22.98 -13.12
C THR A 30 14.33 23.65 -13.29
N GLU A 31 13.59 23.34 -14.34
CA GLU A 31 12.26 23.91 -14.59
C GLU A 31 11.25 22.79 -14.84
N TYR A 32 10.03 22.94 -14.35
CA TYR A 32 8.97 21.97 -14.60
C TYR A 32 7.63 22.65 -14.88
N LEU A 33 6.83 21.98 -15.70
CA LEU A 33 5.47 22.40 -16.02
C LEU A 33 4.53 22.15 -14.83
N LYS A 34 3.82 23.18 -14.38
CA LYS A 34 2.79 23.11 -13.33
C LYS A 34 1.54 22.43 -13.89
N ARG A 35 1.35 21.14 -13.62
CA ARG A 35 0.25 20.36 -14.24
C ARG A 35 -0.95 20.14 -13.34
N GLU A 36 -0.79 20.27 -12.03
CA GLU A 36 -1.78 19.76 -11.06
C GLU A 36 -2.75 20.84 -10.57
N GLU A 37 -2.36 22.10 -10.65
CA GLU A 37 -3.17 23.22 -10.17
C GLU A 37 -4.36 23.47 -11.09
N PHE A 38 -5.55 23.50 -10.50
CA PHE A 38 -6.79 23.79 -11.19
C PHE A 38 -7.37 25.10 -10.69
N GLN A 39 -7.68 25.98 -11.64
CA GLN A 39 -8.47 27.19 -11.44
C GLN A 39 -9.54 27.21 -12.54
N ALA A 40 -10.78 27.51 -12.17
CA ALA A 40 -11.85 27.64 -13.15
C ALA A 40 -11.60 28.86 -14.05
N ALA A 41 -11.74 28.68 -15.36
CA ALA A 41 -11.59 29.72 -16.37
C ALA A 41 -12.54 29.42 -17.54
N ASP A 42 -13.03 30.47 -18.20
CA ASP A 42 -13.82 30.40 -19.43
C ASP A 42 -12.91 30.43 -20.68
N TRP A 43 -13.47 30.23 -21.87
CA TRP A 43 -12.70 30.22 -23.12
C TRP A 43 -11.97 31.54 -23.33
N GLN A 44 -12.66 32.67 -23.13
CA GLN A 44 -12.08 33.99 -23.33
C GLN A 44 -10.90 34.28 -22.38
N SER A 45 -10.97 33.84 -21.12
CA SER A 45 -9.87 33.97 -20.17
C SER A 45 -8.66 33.13 -20.55
N LEU A 46 -8.88 31.93 -21.08
CA LEU A 46 -7.80 31.05 -21.55
C LEU A 46 -7.15 31.56 -22.84
N VAL A 47 -7.88 32.28 -23.69
CA VAL A 47 -7.30 33.00 -24.83
C VAL A 47 -6.49 34.21 -24.33
N ALA A 48 -7.04 34.97 -23.38
CA ALA A 48 -6.41 36.18 -22.85
C ALA A 48 -5.09 35.91 -22.10
N ASP A 49 -4.98 34.78 -21.39
CA ASP A 49 -3.76 34.38 -20.68
C ASP A 49 -2.75 33.62 -21.55
N GLY A 50 -3.07 33.39 -22.83
CA GLY A 50 -2.22 32.68 -23.80
C GLY A 50 -2.25 31.16 -23.66
N SER A 51 -3.12 30.59 -22.81
CA SER A 51 -3.32 29.13 -22.73
C SER A 51 -3.93 28.55 -24.01
N ILE A 52 -4.65 29.37 -24.78
CA ILE A 52 -5.18 29.07 -26.11
C ILE A 52 -4.66 30.12 -27.07
N VAL A 53 -4.02 29.67 -28.15
CA VAL A 53 -3.58 30.55 -29.23
C VAL A 53 -4.42 30.26 -30.46
N THR A 54 -5.12 31.27 -30.97
CA THR A 54 -5.92 31.16 -32.19
C THR A 54 -5.23 31.92 -33.31
N THR A 55 -4.89 31.21 -34.38
CA THR A 55 -4.28 31.78 -35.58
C THR A 55 -5.09 31.35 -36.80
N GLY A 56 -5.37 32.29 -37.69
CA GLY A 56 -6.22 32.08 -38.85
C GLY A 56 -5.58 32.56 -40.14
N TYR A 57 -5.86 31.83 -41.21
CA TYR A 57 -5.54 32.20 -42.58
C TYR A 57 -6.84 32.41 -43.34
N SER A 58 -7.04 33.58 -43.93
CA SER A 58 -8.11 33.81 -44.91
C SER A 58 -7.76 33.13 -46.24
N GLN A 59 -8.75 32.98 -47.13
CA GLN A 59 -8.49 32.45 -48.48
C GLN A 59 -7.45 33.29 -49.21
N ARG A 60 -7.58 34.63 -49.18
CA ARG A 60 -6.58 35.54 -49.75
C ARG A 60 -5.19 35.32 -49.16
N ALA A 61 -5.06 35.18 -47.84
CA ALA A 61 -3.76 34.98 -47.18
C ALA A 61 -3.11 33.64 -47.59
N ALA A 62 -3.90 32.56 -47.65
CA ALA A 62 -3.41 31.26 -48.10
C ALA A 62 -2.94 31.30 -49.56
N GLU A 63 -3.64 32.01 -50.44
CA GLU A 63 -3.24 32.17 -51.85
C GLU A 63 -1.97 33.00 -52.01
N GLN A 64 -1.77 34.02 -51.16
CA GLN A 64 -0.54 34.79 -51.11
C GLN A 64 0.67 33.91 -50.73
N GLU A 65 0.53 32.99 -49.78
CA GLU A 65 1.58 32.03 -49.41
C GLU A 65 1.99 31.13 -50.59
N PHE A 66 1.02 30.64 -51.38
CA PHE A 66 1.31 29.90 -52.61
C PHE A 66 2.05 30.77 -53.64
N SER A 67 1.61 32.02 -53.81
CA SER A 67 2.20 32.96 -54.77
C SER A 67 3.63 33.34 -54.39
N GLN A 68 3.93 33.52 -53.10
CA GLN A 68 5.29 33.79 -52.60
C GLN A 68 6.25 32.62 -52.89
N GLN A 69 5.75 31.40 -52.91
CA GLN A 69 6.52 30.21 -53.28
C GLN A 69 6.57 29.96 -54.80
N GLY A 70 6.06 30.89 -55.61
CA GLY A 70 6.12 30.85 -57.07
C GLY A 70 5.02 30.00 -57.72
N TRP A 71 3.97 29.62 -56.99
CA TRP A 71 2.87 28.81 -57.52
C TRP A 71 1.68 29.66 -57.93
N THR A 72 1.12 29.38 -59.11
CA THR A 72 -0.15 29.96 -59.57
C THR A 72 -1.26 28.91 -59.50
N LEU A 73 -2.23 29.12 -58.62
CA LEU A 73 -3.34 28.19 -58.38
C LEU A 73 -4.33 28.15 -59.55
N ALA A 74 -4.93 26.97 -59.81
CA ALA A 74 -5.94 26.75 -60.84
C ALA A 74 -7.27 27.46 -60.53
N GLU A 75 -7.62 27.55 -59.26
CA GLU A 75 -8.79 28.26 -58.75
C GLU A 75 -8.31 29.39 -57.84
N GLN A 76 -8.54 30.63 -58.25
CA GLN A 76 -8.23 31.84 -57.50
C GLN A 76 -9.50 32.35 -56.84
N THR A 77 -9.42 32.58 -55.53
CA THR A 77 -10.54 33.01 -54.70
C THR A 77 -10.11 34.21 -53.87
N ASP A 78 -10.48 35.40 -54.34
CA ASP A 78 -10.25 36.65 -53.60
C ASP A 78 -11.37 36.86 -52.57
N SER A 79 -11.31 36.11 -51.48
CA SER A 79 -12.24 36.23 -50.34
C SER A 79 -11.49 36.33 -49.02
N ASP A 80 -12.04 37.13 -48.11
CA ASP A 80 -11.61 37.23 -46.71
C ASP A 80 -12.25 36.15 -45.82
N ASP A 81 -13.07 35.27 -46.39
CA ASP A 81 -13.62 34.13 -45.68
C ASP A 81 -12.49 33.25 -45.09
N PRO A 82 -12.70 32.64 -43.91
CA PRO A 82 -11.70 31.82 -43.25
C PRO A 82 -11.37 30.57 -44.08
N PHE A 83 -10.10 30.46 -44.49
CA PHE A 83 -9.59 29.26 -45.14
C PHE A 83 -9.29 28.18 -44.11
N LEU A 84 -8.53 28.54 -43.08
CA LEU A 84 -8.18 27.68 -41.96
C LEU A 84 -7.85 28.50 -40.72
N ASP A 85 -8.71 28.41 -39.71
CA ASP A 85 -8.52 29.00 -38.39
C ASP A 85 -8.30 27.88 -37.37
N ILE A 86 -7.17 27.89 -36.68
CA ILE A 86 -6.82 26.86 -35.68
C ILE A 86 -6.60 27.52 -34.32
N SER A 87 -7.30 26.98 -33.33
CA SER A 87 -7.04 27.21 -31.90
C SER A 87 -6.22 26.05 -31.33
N ILE A 88 -5.07 26.37 -30.75
CA ILE A 88 -4.10 25.41 -30.20
C ILE A 88 -3.99 25.61 -28.69
N ALA A 89 -4.00 24.51 -27.94
CA ALA A 89 -3.75 24.52 -26.50
C ALA A 89 -2.95 23.30 -26.04
N LEU A 90 -1.96 23.49 -25.18
CA LEU A 90 -1.33 22.39 -24.45
C LEU A 90 -2.22 22.02 -23.26
N ILE A 91 -2.95 20.90 -23.35
CA ILE A 91 -3.96 20.51 -22.36
C ILE A 91 -3.40 19.66 -21.21
N SER A 92 -2.09 19.43 -21.16
CA SER A 92 -1.43 18.72 -20.05
C SER A 92 -1.68 19.37 -18.67
N PRO A 93 -1.67 20.72 -18.53
CA PRO A 93 -2.02 21.37 -17.26
C PRO A 93 -3.51 21.29 -16.92
N ALA A 94 -3.83 21.00 -15.67
CA ALA A 94 -5.21 20.86 -15.20
C ALA A 94 -6.05 22.12 -15.42
N ARG A 95 -5.51 23.33 -15.24
CA ARG A 95 -6.22 24.59 -15.55
C ARG A 95 -6.64 24.67 -17.03
N ILE A 96 -5.86 24.14 -17.96
CA ILE A 96 -6.22 24.18 -19.39
C ILE A 96 -7.12 23.00 -19.73
N GLY A 97 -6.63 21.78 -19.53
CA GLY A 97 -7.32 20.56 -19.96
C GLY A 97 -8.64 20.30 -19.26
N GLN A 98 -8.76 20.60 -17.96
CA GLN A 98 -10.00 20.36 -17.22
C GLN A 98 -11.11 21.36 -17.58
N ASN A 99 -10.75 22.62 -17.87
CA ASN A 99 -11.72 23.62 -18.33
C ASN A 99 -12.16 23.31 -19.76
N LEU A 100 -11.23 22.94 -20.66
CA LEU A 100 -11.54 22.65 -22.06
C LEU A 100 -12.29 21.33 -22.29
N LEU A 101 -11.99 20.27 -21.54
CA LEU A 101 -12.59 18.94 -21.75
C LEU A 101 -13.64 18.58 -20.70
N GLY A 102 -13.71 19.34 -19.61
CA GLY A 102 -14.51 18.98 -18.44
C GLY A 102 -13.84 17.87 -17.62
N LYS A 103 -14.28 17.79 -16.35
CA LYS A 103 -13.63 16.95 -15.33
C LYS A 103 -13.54 15.46 -15.70
N GLN A 104 -14.60 14.89 -16.27
CA GLN A 104 -14.67 13.46 -16.54
C GLN A 104 -13.82 13.05 -17.76
N ALA A 105 -13.86 13.83 -18.84
CA ALA A 105 -13.07 13.54 -20.04
C ALA A 105 -11.59 13.76 -19.77
N PHE A 106 -11.22 14.82 -19.04
CA PHE A 106 -9.84 15.05 -18.64
C PHE A 106 -9.29 13.92 -17.76
N ALA A 107 -10.05 13.44 -16.77
CA ALA A 107 -9.64 12.29 -15.95
C ALA A 107 -9.55 10.96 -16.75
N ARG A 108 -10.27 10.83 -17.87
CA ARG A 108 -10.13 9.69 -18.79
C ARG A 108 -8.84 9.79 -19.60
N LEU A 109 -8.56 10.97 -20.15
CA LEU A 109 -7.32 11.27 -20.88
C LEU A 109 -6.09 10.99 -20.01
N LEU A 110 -6.07 11.51 -18.78
CA LEU A 110 -4.95 11.30 -17.86
C LEU A 110 -4.71 9.82 -17.52
N ARG A 111 -5.73 8.95 -17.56
CA ARG A 111 -5.57 7.51 -17.31
C ARG A 111 -5.00 6.74 -18.50
N GLN A 112 -5.18 7.27 -19.71
CA GLN A 112 -4.66 6.66 -20.95
C GLN A 112 -3.21 7.07 -21.22
N MET A 113 -2.78 8.19 -20.63
CA MET A 113 -1.45 8.75 -20.79
C MET A 113 -0.50 8.37 -19.64
N GLY A 114 0.78 8.23 -19.97
CA GLY A 114 1.87 8.19 -19.01
C GLY A 114 1.96 9.47 -18.16
N PRO A 115 2.69 9.43 -17.04
CA PRO A 115 2.77 10.55 -16.10
C PRO A 115 3.46 11.80 -16.68
N ASP A 116 4.35 11.64 -17.65
CA ASP A 116 5.12 12.73 -18.26
C ASP A 116 4.71 13.03 -19.71
N ASP A 117 3.86 12.20 -20.29
CA ASP A 117 3.30 12.41 -21.63
C ASP A 117 2.54 13.72 -21.69
N ASN A 118 2.49 14.31 -22.88
CA ASN A 118 1.80 15.56 -23.13
C ASN A 118 0.61 15.35 -24.05
N ALA A 119 -0.37 16.26 -23.97
CA ALA A 119 -1.48 16.28 -24.90
C ALA A 119 -1.75 17.69 -25.38
N ILE A 120 -2.06 17.81 -26.68
CA ILE A 120 -2.39 19.06 -27.36
C ILE A 120 -3.81 18.95 -27.87
N LEU A 121 -4.57 20.03 -27.75
CA LEU A 121 -5.87 20.20 -28.38
C LEU A 121 -5.76 21.12 -29.58
N LEU A 122 -6.33 20.68 -30.70
CA LEU A 122 -6.46 21.45 -31.94
C LEU A 122 -7.94 21.55 -32.28
N ALA A 123 -8.46 22.76 -32.33
CA ALA A 123 -9.84 23.05 -32.72
C ALA A 123 -9.81 23.98 -33.93
N ALA A 124 -10.44 23.58 -35.03
CA ALA A 124 -10.36 24.33 -36.28
C ALA A 124 -11.69 24.61 -36.95
N ASN A 125 -11.71 25.73 -37.66
CA ASN A 125 -12.76 26.21 -38.53
C ASN A 125 -12.21 26.59 -39.90
N GLY A 126 -13.09 26.72 -40.88
CA GLY A 126 -12.74 27.10 -42.25
C GLY A 126 -13.06 26.04 -43.29
N ARG A 127 -12.72 26.36 -44.54
CA ARG A 127 -12.98 25.49 -45.69
C ARG A 127 -12.02 24.30 -45.76
N TYR A 128 -10.77 24.48 -45.34
CA TYR A 128 -9.75 23.45 -45.35
C TYR A 128 -9.77 22.62 -44.06
N SER A 129 -9.59 21.30 -44.16
CA SER A 129 -9.45 20.42 -42.99
C SER A 129 -7.99 20.09 -42.72
N PHE A 130 -7.55 20.32 -41.48
CA PHE A 130 -6.19 20.00 -41.03
C PHE A 130 -5.96 18.49 -40.88
N LYS A 131 -7.02 17.71 -40.61
CA LYS A 131 -6.95 16.25 -40.52
C LYS A 131 -6.83 15.62 -41.90
N GLY A 132 -7.61 16.12 -42.86
CA GLY A 132 -7.81 15.45 -44.16
C GLY A 132 -8.56 14.12 -44.01
N THR A 133 -8.60 13.34 -45.08
CA THR A 133 -9.32 12.05 -45.15
C THR A 133 -8.41 10.83 -45.30
N ASN A 134 -7.12 11.03 -45.58
CA ASN A 134 -6.19 9.96 -45.90
C ASN A 134 -5.79 9.14 -44.67
N TRP A 135 -5.67 9.80 -43.51
CA TRP A 135 -5.29 9.16 -42.23
C TRP A 135 -6.23 8.02 -41.84
N VAL A 136 -7.51 8.09 -42.23
CA VAL A 136 -8.51 7.03 -41.98
C VAL A 136 -8.12 5.72 -42.70
N LYS A 137 -7.42 5.82 -43.84
CA LYS A 137 -6.96 4.67 -44.62
C LYS A 137 -5.52 4.27 -44.32
N SER A 138 -4.63 5.25 -44.13
CA SER A 138 -3.19 5.01 -43.94
C SER A 138 -2.79 4.79 -42.47
N GLY A 139 -3.63 5.17 -41.51
CA GLY A 139 -3.32 5.18 -40.09
C GLY A 139 -2.39 6.31 -39.64
N LEU A 140 -1.90 7.15 -40.56
CA LEU A 140 -0.93 8.23 -40.34
C LEU A 140 -1.48 9.56 -40.83
N PHE A 141 -1.26 10.63 -40.06
CA PHE A 141 -1.60 11.99 -40.48
C PHE A 141 -0.58 12.49 -41.51
N ASP A 142 -1.04 12.75 -42.73
CA ASP A 142 -0.22 13.23 -43.86
C ASP A 142 -0.16 14.75 -43.98
N ARG A 143 -1.07 15.46 -43.29
CA ARG A 143 -1.15 16.93 -43.30
C ARG A 143 -0.59 17.60 -42.06
N LEU A 144 -0.39 16.87 -40.96
CA LEU A 144 -0.10 17.48 -39.67
C LEU A 144 1.22 16.98 -39.11
N GLN A 145 2.10 17.92 -38.76
CA GLN A 145 3.39 17.64 -38.15
C GLN A 145 3.65 18.62 -37.00
N LEU A 146 4.23 18.15 -35.91
CA LEU A 146 4.72 19.01 -34.83
C LEU A 146 6.21 19.25 -35.04
N VAL A 147 6.62 20.52 -35.03
CA VAL A 147 8.01 20.93 -35.18
C VAL A 147 8.49 21.65 -33.92
N GLN A 148 9.59 21.17 -33.34
CA GLN A 148 10.27 21.78 -32.21
C GLN A 148 11.79 21.69 -32.39
N GLY A 149 12.44 22.84 -32.62
CA GLY A 149 13.88 22.86 -32.92
C GLY A 149 14.21 22.08 -34.20
N SER A 150 15.07 21.07 -34.09
CA SER A 150 15.41 20.14 -35.18
C SER A 150 14.52 18.90 -35.24
N GLN A 151 13.59 18.73 -34.30
CA GLN A 151 12.72 17.56 -34.24
C GLN A 151 11.41 17.81 -35.00
N THR A 152 10.96 16.80 -35.73
CA THR A 152 9.65 16.77 -36.40
C THR A 152 8.92 15.49 -36.02
N LEU A 153 7.76 15.62 -35.39
CA LEU A 153 6.91 14.52 -34.97
C LEU A 153 5.70 14.40 -35.89
N THR A 154 5.41 13.17 -36.30
CA THR A 154 4.20 12.81 -37.04
C THR A 154 3.27 12.05 -36.11
N PHE A 155 1.97 12.18 -36.36
CA PHE A 155 0.95 11.55 -35.53
C PHE A 155 0.34 10.35 -36.24
N ASN A 156 -0.02 9.34 -35.45
CA ASN A 156 -0.78 8.18 -35.91
C ASN A 156 -2.19 8.17 -35.29
N THR A 157 -2.98 7.16 -35.66
CA THR A 157 -4.37 7.04 -35.19
C THR A 157 -4.46 6.74 -33.68
N ASP A 158 -3.48 6.04 -33.11
CA ASP A 158 -3.45 5.69 -31.67
C ASP A 158 -3.21 6.92 -30.78
N GLN A 159 -2.56 7.94 -31.32
CA GLN A 159 -2.28 9.21 -30.65
C GLN A 159 -3.43 10.22 -30.79
N HIS A 160 -4.49 9.89 -31.53
CA HIS A 160 -5.55 10.81 -31.89
C HIS A 160 -6.89 10.46 -31.23
N GLN A 161 -7.56 11.47 -30.68
CA GLN A 161 -8.94 11.36 -30.21
C GLN A 161 -9.79 12.52 -30.76
N ASN A 162 -10.97 12.19 -31.31
CA ASN A 162 -11.96 13.19 -31.70
C ASN A 162 -12.71 13.73 -30.47
N VAL A 163 -13.00 15.03 -30.48
CA VAL A 163 -13.87 15.68 -29.49
C VAL A 163 -15.06 16.28 -30.24
N GLU A 164 -16.28 15.91 -29.83
CA GLU A 164 -17.50 16.37 -30.52
C GLU A 164 -17.92 17.77 -30.08
N THR A 165 -17.84 18.05 -28.77
CA THR A 165 -18.25 19.33 -28.19
C THR A 165 -17.30 19.72 -27.07
N LEU A 166 -16.99 21.02 -26.98
CA LEU A 166 -16.20 21.58 -25.90
C LEU A 166 -17.13 22.08 -24.79
N PRO A 167 -16.96 21.64 -23.52
CA PRO A 167 -17.80 22.07 -22.41
C PRO A 167 -17.84 23.56 -22.02
N PRO A 168 -16.82 24.42 -22.24
CA PRO A 168 -16.95 25.85 -21.94
C PRO A 168 -18.13 26.47 -22.69
N VAL A 169 -18.99 27.19 -21.95
CA VAL A 169 -20.24 27.74 -22.48
C VAL A 169 -20.01 28.83 -23.54
N ASP A 170 -18.84 29.46 -23.51
CA ASP A 170 -18.40 30.54 -24.39
C ASP A 170 -17.43 30.08 -25.50
N ALA A 171 -17.16 28.78 -25.62
CA ALA A 171 -16.32 28.27 -26.70
C ALA A 171 -17.02 28.43 -28.06
N PRO A 172 -16.30 28.88 -29.12
CA PRO A 172 -16.83 28.88 -30.48
C PRO A 172 -17.24 27.47 -30.93
N GLU A 173 -18.20 27.37 -31.83
CA GLU A 173 -18.45 26.11 -32.53
C GLU A 173 -17.31 25.82 -33.50
N PHE A 174 -16.74 24.63 -33.41
CA PHE A 174 -15.64 24.17 -34.26
C PHE A 174 -16.10 23.04 -35.18
N ARG A 175 -15.73 23.12 -36.46
CA ARG A 175 -16.01 22.08 -37.46
C ARG A 175 -15.25 20.79 -37.17
N GLU A 176 -14.03 20.89 -36.67
CA GLU A 176 -13.22 19.74 -36.28
C GLU A 176 -12.36 20.01 -35.04
N VAL A 177 -12.43 19.12 -34.05
CA VAL A 177 -11.59 19.17 -32.84
C VAL A 177 -10.85 17.85 -32.67
N ALA A 178 -9.57 17.92 -32.31
CA ALA A 178 -8.69 16.78 -32.10
C ALA A 178 -7.88 16.94 -30.82
N ILE A 179 -7.70 15.85 -30.09
CA ILE A 179 -6.67 15.72 -29.07
C ILE A 179 -5.56 14.85 -29.66
N LEU A 180 -4.32 15.32 -29.57
CA LEU A 180 -3.12 14.62 -29.98
C LEU A 180 -2.24 14.35 -28.75
N THR A 181 -1.98 13.07 -28.48
CA THR A 181 -1.14 12.62 -27.36
C THR A 181 0.30 12.44 -27.82
N ILE A 182 1.24 12.96 -27.05
CA ILE A 182 2.68 12.93 -27.30
C ILE A 182 3.37 12.20 -26.15
N PRO A 183 3.78 10.93 -26.36
CA PRO A 183 4.61 10.20 -25.41
C PRO A 183 5.91 10.93 -25.07
N LYS A 184 6.37 10.83 -23.82
CA LYS A 184 7.64 11.43 -23.36
C LYS A 184 8.84 11.00 -24.22
N ASP A 185 8.85 9.74 -24.66
CA ASP A 185 9.95 9.14 -25.41
C ASP A 185 10.23 9.82 -26.76
N ASN A 186 9.29 10.63 -27.26
CA ASN A 186 9.46 11.41 -28.48
C ASN A 186 10.37 12.65 -28.29
N GLY A 187 10.80 12.96 -27.06
CA GLY A 187 11.73 14.06 -26.78
C GLY A 187 11.10 15.46 -26.82
N PHE A 188 9.77 15.54 -26.86
CA PHE A 188 9.02 16.80 -26.86
C PHE A 188 9.08 17.52 -25.50
N ASP A 189 9.55 18.76 -25.51
CA ASP A 189 9.64 19.63 -24.34
C ASP A 189 8.47 20.63 -24.33
N PRO A 190 7.45 20.46 -23.47
CA PRO A 190 6.27 21.33 -23.48
C PRO A 190 6.56 22.78 -23.05
N MET A 191 7.72 23.06 -22.47
CA MET A 191 8.09 24.37 -21.94
C MET A 191 8.78 25.25 -22.99
N LYS A 192 9.27 24.66 -24.08
CA LYS A 192 9.88 25.38 -25.20
C LYS A 192 8.85 25.73 -26.28
N PRO A 193 9.07 26.79 -27.07
CA PRO A 193 8.21 27.09 -28.20
C PRO A 193 8.20 25.94 -29.22
N TRP A 194 7.04 25.64 -29.78
CA TRP A 194 6.83 24.64 -30.82
C TRP A 194 5.77 25.13 -31.80
N ARG A 195 5.63 24.47 -32.95
CA ARG A 195 4.58 24.79 -33.91
C ARG A 195 3.97 23.55 -34.54
N ILE A 196 2.73 23.68 -34.98
CA ILE A 196 2.07 22.71 -35.84
C ILE A 196 2.17 23.19 -37.27
N ASP A 197 2.79 22.39 -38.11
CA ASP A 197 2.92 22.64 -39.54
C ASP A 197 1.78 21.88 -40.24
N VAL A 198 0.87 22.63 -40.87
CA VAL A 198 -0.24 22.07 -41.67
C VAL A 198 0.12 22.14 -43.14
N ARG A 199 0.25 20.98 -43.77
CA ARG A 199 0.52 20.84 -45.20
C ARG A 199 -0.76 21.05 -46.00
N VAL A 200 -0.78 22.08 -46.83
CA VAL A 200 -1.91 22.42 -47.70
C VAL A 200 -1.55 22.10 -49.14
N GLN A 201 -2.38 21.30 -49.80
CA GLN A 201 -2.24 20.96 -51.23
C GLN A 201 -3.38 21.53 -52.05
N ARG A 202 -3.05 22.22 -53.15
CA ARG A 202 -4.00 22.82 -54.11
C ARG A 202 -3.55 22.55 -55.55
N ASP A 203 -4.51 22.48 -56.46
CA ASP A 203 -4.23 22.28 -57.90
C ASP A 203 -3.69 23.59 -58.53
N ILE A 204 -2.71 23.46 -59.41
CA ILE A 204 -2.06 24.61 -60.09
C ILE A 204 -2.44 24.73 -61.56
N MET A 205 -2.40 25.95 -62.09
CA MET A 205 -2.75 26.28 -63.49
C MET A 205 -2.00 25.43 -64.53
N GLN A 206 -0.74 25.09 -64.26
CA GLN A 206 0.12 24.32 -65.16
C GLN A 206 -0.12 22.80 -65.10
N GLY A 207 -1.10 22.35 -64.31
CA GLY A 207 -1.38 20.95 -64.04
C GLY A 207 -0.51 20.39 -62.89
N GLY A 208 -1.09 19.48 -62.10
CA GLY A 208 -0.47 18.94 -60.89
C GLY A 208 -0.91 19.65 -59.60
N LYS A 209 -0.24 19.32 -58.49
CA LYS A 209 -0.56 19.86 -57.15
C LYS A 209 0.65 20.56 -56.57
N ALA A 210 0.47 21.79 -56.11
CA ALA A 210 1.44 22.48 -55.25
C ALA A 210 1.14 22.17 -53.79
N SER A 211 2.17 22.17 -52.96
CA SER A 211 2.07 21.97 -51.52
C SER A 211 2.81 23.07 -50.79
N ILE A 212 2.13 23.75 -49.86
CA ILE A 212 2.75 24.70 -48.91
C ILE A 212 2.59 24.18 -47.49
N ILE A 213 3.29 24.82 -46.55
CA ILE A 213 3.16 24.57 -45.12
C ILE A 213 2.68 25.87 -44.47
N LEU A 214 1.58 25.79 -43.74
CA LEU A 214 1.09 26.87 -42.88
C LEU A 214 1.54 26.59 -41.44
N PRO A 215 2.41 27.41 -40.85
CA PRO A 215 2.93 27.22 -39.50
C PRO A 215 2.01 27.84 -38.44
N PHE A 216 1.65 27.07 -37.42
CA PHE A 216 0.86 27.52 -36.27
C PHE A 216 1.68 27.39 -34.98
N SER A 217 2.28 28.50 -34.55
CA SER A 217 3.16 28.54 -33.38
C SER A 217 2.40 28.58 -32.06
N TYR A 218 2.94 27.89 -31.05
CA TYR A 218 2.44 27.89 -29.68
C TYR A 218 3.59 27.90 -28.68
N GLN A 219 3.41 28.65 -27.60
CA GLN A 219 4.28 28.62 -26.43
C GLN A 219 3.39 28.66 -25.19
N ILE A 220 3.68 27.78 -24.23
CA ILE A 220 2.96 27.79 -22.95
C ILE A 220 3.30 29.08 -22.18
N PRO A 221 2.33 29.75 -21.54
CA PRO A 221 2.63 30.94 -20.74
C PRO A 221 3.57 30.63 -19.56
N ASP A 222 4.47 31.57 -19.25
CA ASP A 222 5.46 31.43 -18.16
C ASP A 222 4.82 31.17 -16.79
N SER A 223 3.55 31.56 -16.59
CA SER A 223 2.79 31.24 -15.37
C SER A 223 2.62 29.75 -15.09
N TYR A 224 2.79 28.90 -16.12
CA TYR A 224 2.77 27.45 -15.99
C TYR A 224 4.18 26.84 -15.84
N ILE A 225 5.24 27.63 -15.94
CA ILE A 225 6.63 27.18 -15.79
C ILE A 225 7.11 27.56 -14.40
N VAL A 226 7.54 26.56 -13.62
CA VAL A 226 8.11 26.78 -12.29
C VAL A 226 9.61 26.54 -12.36
N SER A 227 10.39 27.61 -12.20
CA SER A 227 11.84 27.52 -12.10
C SER A 227 12.22 27.14 -10.66
N ARG A 228 12.84 25.97 -10.49
CA ARG A 228 13.47 25.54 -9.24
C ARG A 228 14.77 26.33 -9.11
N GLN A 229 14.76 27.39 -8.29
CA GLN A 229 16.00 27.91 -7.70
C GLN A 229 16.69 26.74 -6.99
N ASP A 230 17.88 26.37 -7.43
CA ASP A 230 18.78 25.46 -6.72
C ASP A 230 19.21 26.12 -5.40
N PRO A 231 18.85 25.60 -4.21
CA PRO A 231 19.61 25.87 -3.01
C PRO A 231 20.64 24.72 -2.91
N GLY A 232 21.63 24.80 -3.79
CA GLY A 232 22.89 24.09 -3.64
C GLY A 232 23.73 24.79 -2.59
N SER A 233 23.44 24.56 -1.31
CA SER A 233 24.36 24.65 -0.16
C SER A 233 23.56 24.52 1.13
N GLU A 234 23.84 23.47 1.90
CA GLU A 234 23.55 23.23 3.34
C GLU A 234 22.10 23.39 3.87
N GLU A 235 21.35 24.42 3.49
CA GLU A 235 19.94 24.67 3.88
C GLU A 235 18.98 23.60 3.37
N SER A 236 19.29 22.90 2.27
CA SER A 236 18.45 21.80 1.76
C SER A 236 18.50 20.53 2.62
N THR A 237 19.50 20.39 3.51
CA THR A 237 19.48 19.37 4.57
C THR A 237 18.57 19.80 5.71
N ILE A 238 18.56 21.09 6.05
CA ILE A 238 17.75 21.67 7.13
C ILE A 238 16.27 21.77 6.73
N MET A 239 15.94 22.22 5.51
CA MET A 239 14.56 22.28 4.98
C MET A 239 13.96 20.91 4.61
N ARG A 240 14.79 19.91 4.23
CA ARG A 240 14.36 18.49 4.12
C ARG A 240 13.97 17.96 5.49
N ASP A 241 14.75 18.30 6.52
CA ASP A 241 14.46 17.89 7.89
C ASP A 241 13.25 18.68 8.44
N GLU A 242 13.11 19.98 8.19
CA GLU A 242 11.97 20.80 8.64
C GLU A 242 10.64 20.42 7.99
N THR A 243 10.57 20.24 6.67
CA THR A 243 9.30 19.90 6.00
C THR A 243 8.88 18.45 6.30
N GLN A 244 9.84 17.52 6.43
CA GLN A 244 9.55 16.18 6.93
C GLN A 244 9.20 16.22 8.43
N MET A 245 9.86 17.05 9.24
CA MET A 245 9.54 17.30 10.65
C MET A 245 8.11 17.79 10.83
N VAL A 246 7.60 18.64 9.95
CA VAL A 246 6.23 19.17 10.03
C VAL A 246 5.19 18.11 9.63
N LEU A 247 5.47 17.30 8.60
CA LEU A 247 4.51 16.31 8.11
C LEU A 247 4.28 15.15 9.09
N TRP A 248 5.32 14.51 9.62
CA TRP A 248 5.11 13.41 10.57
C TRP A 248 4.50 13.93 11.87
N LYS A 249 4.88 15.13 12.34
CA LYS A 249 4.26 15.75 13.53
C LYS A 249 2.75 15.94 13.34
N SER A 250 2.30 16.33 12.16
CA SER A 250 0.86 16.44 11.84
C SER A 250 0.17 15.07 11.88
N ILE A 251 0.76 14.03 11.28
CA ILE A 251 0.22 12.66 11.29
C ILE A 251 0.15 12.10 12.71
N TRP A 252 1.18 12.32 13.53
CA TRP A 252 1.19 11.89 14.92
C TRP A 252 0.14 12.61 15.76
N ARG A 253 -0.10 13.91 15.49
CA ARG A 253 -1.19 14.66 16.13
C ARG A 253 -2.55 14.07 15.77
N ASP A 254 -2.78 13.76 14.50
CA ASP A 254 -4.05 13.15 14.04
C ASP A 254 -4.25 11.73 14.60
N TYR A 255 -3.17 10.98 14.79
CA TYR A 255 -3.20 9.62 15.34
C TYR A 255 -3.15 9.56 16.87
N THR A 256 -3.14 10.70 17.58
CA THR A 256 -2.97 10.75 19.04
C THR A 256 -3.97 9.86 19.79
N GLY A 257 -5.25 9.87 19.39
CA GLY A 257 -6.26 9.00 20.01
C GLY A 257 -5.96 7.51 19.83
N ARG A 258 -5.47 7.10 18.65
CA ARG A 258 -5.09 5.71 18.37
C ARG A 258 -3.82 5.33 19.14
N ILE A 259 -2.86 6.24 19.24
CA ILE A 259 -1.62 6.04 19.99
C ILE A 259 -1.92 5.82 21.48
N ILE A 260 -2.81 6.61 22.10
CA ILE A 260 -3.18 6.46 23.51
C ILE A 260 -3.76 5.06 23.77
N VAL A 261 -4.68 4.60 22.90
CA VAL A 261 -5.28 3.26 23.05
C VAL A 261 -4.24 2.16 22.83
N LEU A 262 -3.33 2.32 21.86
CA LEU A 262 -2.22 1.38 21.65
C LEU A 262 -1.32 1.31 22.90
N LEU A 263 -0.91 2.46 23.45
CA LEU A 263 -0.08 2.49 24.65
C LEU A 263 -0.78 1.83 25.83
N ALA A 264 -2.07 2.12 26.05
CA ALA A 264 -2.85 1.46 27.09
C ALA A 264 -2.89 -0.07 26.90
N LEU A 265 -3.12 -0.54 25.67
CA LEU A 265 -3.09 -1.97 25.33
C LEU A 265 -1.72 -2.61 25.65
N LEU A 266 -0.63 -1.96 25.27
CA LEU A 266 0.74 -2.43 25.52
C LEU A 266 1.09 -2.41 27.01
N THR A 267 0.63 -1.40 27.75
CA THR A 267 0.79 -1.35 29.22
C THR A 267 0.04 -2.50 29.88
N ILE A 268 -1.22 -2.74 29.52
CA ILE A 268 -2.01 -3.86 30.05
C ILE A 268 -1.29 -5.19 29.79
N LEU A 269 -0.83 -5.42 28.56
CA LEU A 269 -0.09 -6.63 28.21
C LEU A 269 1.19 -6.79 29.05
N THR A 270 1.95 -5.70 29.22
CA THR A 270 3.18 -5.71 30.02
C THR A 270 2.89 -6.02 31.49
N THR A 271 1.84 -5.42 32.07
CA THR A 271 1.39 -5.73 33.43
C THR A 271 1.02 -7.22 33.55
N VAL A 272 0.30 -7.79 32.58
CA VAL A 272 -0.06 -9.21 32.57
C VAL A 272 1.19 -10.12 32.51
N LEU A 273 2.19 -9.75 31.72
CA LEU A 273 3.44 -10.51 31.61
C LEU A 273 4.28 -10.46 32.88
N VAL A 274 4.36 -9.29 33.54
CA VAL A 274 5.10 -9.12 34.80
C VAL A 274 4.41 -9.85 35.94
N PHE A 275 3.08 -9.74 36.04
CA PHE A 275 2.27 -10.40 37.08
C PHE A 275 1.71 -11.76 36.66
N GLN A 276 2.34 -12.42 35.68
CA GLN A 276 1.85 -13.67 35.10
C GLN A 276 1.55 -14.74 36.16
N ASP A 277 2.41 -14.86 37.19
CA ASP A 277 2.28 -15.88 38.24
C ASP A 277 0.98 -15.71 39.03
N LEU A 278 0.59 -14.48 39.37
CA LEU A 278 -0.63 -14.20 40.12
C LEU A 278 -1.88 -14.49 39.29
N ILE A 279 -1.83 -14.15 38.00
CA ILE A 279 -2.98 -14.24 37.10
C ILE A 279 -3.30 -15.70 36.76
N VAL A 280 -2.28 -16.54 36.53
CA VAL A 280 -2.48 -17.94 36.11
C VAL A 280 -3.06 -18.84 37.21
N HIS A 281 -3.01 -18.44 38.48
CA HIS A 281 -3.66 -19.18 39.58
C HIS A 281 -5.18 -19.23 39.42
N GLN A 282 -5.79 -18.21 38.79
CA GLN A 282 -7.23 -18.15 38.56
C GLN A 282 -7.57 -18.50 37.11
N VAL A 283 -7.42 -19.80 36.77
CA VAL A 283 -7.54 -20.36 35.41
C VAL A 283 -8.75 -19.81 34.63
N ARG A 284 -9.96 -19.81 35.23
CA ARG A 284 -11.17 -19.30 34.57
C ARG A 284 -11.08 -17.82 34.19
N ARG A 285 -10.57 -16.98 35.10
CA ARG A 285 -10.43 -15.53 34.86
C ARG A 285 -9.34 -15.26 33.82
N TYR A 286 -8.25 -16.03 33.86
CA TYR A 286 -7.21 -15.99 32.84
C TYR A 286 -7.75 -16.26 31.43
N HIS A 287 -8.50 -17.35 31.22
CA HIS A 287 -9.05 -17.66 29.90
C HIS A 287 -10.05 -16.61 29.41
N MET A 288 -10.94 -16.11 30.28
CA MET A 288 -11.87 -15.03 29.91
C MET A 288 -11.13 -13.76 29.50
N PHE A 289 -10.12 -13.37 30.30
CA PHE A 289 -9.28 -12.21 29.99
C PHE A 289 -8.55 -12.40 28.65
N ARG A 290 -7.94 -13.57 28.44
CA ARG A 290 -7.21 -13.90 27.20
C ARG A 290 -8.11 -13.80 25.97
N ILE A 291 -9.31 -14.39 26.01
CA ILE A 291 -10.27 -14.32 24.91
C ILE A 291 -10.71 -12.87 24.65
N GLY A 292 -11.00 -12.11 25.71
CA GLY A 292 -11.34 -10.69 25.59
C GLY A 292 -10.21 -9.86 24.97
N PHE A 293 -8.97 -10.06 25.45
CA PHE A 293 -7.79 -9.38 24.95
C PHE A 293 -7.53 -9.70 23.47
N LEU A 294 -7.56 -10.98 23.08
CA LEU A 294 -7.37 -11.39 21.69
C LEU A 294 -8.48 -10.84 20.78
N SER A 295 -9.73 -10.82 21.26
CA SER A 295 -10.85 -10.23 20.51
C SER A 295 -10.65 -8.73 20.28
N PHE A 296 -10.19 -8.00 21.29
CA PHE A 296 -9.85 -6.59 21.17
C PHE A 296 -8.70 -6.37 20.17
N VAL A 297 -7.66 -7.20 20.19
CA VAL A 297 -6.54 -7.13 19.25
C VAL A 297 -7.01 -7.37 17.80
N VAL A 298 -7.89 -8.35 17.55
CA VAL A 298 -8.42 -8.58 16.19
C VAL A 298 -9.23 -7.38 15.69
N ILE A 299 -10.17 -6.91 16.51
CA ILE A 299 -11.13 -5.88 16.10
C ILE A 299 -10.44 -4.50 16.02
N TRP A 300 -9.81 -4.09 17.12
CA TRP A 300 -9.27 -2.76 17.23
C TRP A 300 -7.88 -2.65 16.59
N LEU A 301 -6.92 -3.49 16.98
CA LEU A 301 -5.55 -3.39 16.44
C LEU A 301 -5.51 -3.82 14.97
N GLY A 302 -6.18 -4.91 14.62
CA GLY A 302 -6.25 -5.45 13.27
C GLY A 302 -7.16 -4.63 12.33
N TRP A 303 -8.47 -4.75 12.49
CA TRP A 303 -9.43 -4.21 11.51
C TRP A 303 -9.62 -2.69 11.56
N TYR A 304 -9.46 -2.04 12.72
CA TYR A 304 -9.68 -0.59 12.85
C TYR A 304 -8.39 0.24 12.75
N ALA A 305 -7.36 -0.11 13.51
CA ALA A 305 -6.12 0.65 13.59
C ALA A 305 -5.13 0.29 12.46
N GLY A 306 -5.26 -0.89 11.85
CA GLY A 306 -4.36 -1.39 10.81
C GLY A 306 -2.97 -1.77 11.33
N GLY A 307 -2.81 -1.94 12.64
CA GLY A 307 -1.55 -2.27 13.32
C GLY A 307 -1.12 -3.72 13.08
N GLN A 308 -0.56 -3.98 11.90
CA GLN A 308 -0.12 -5.29 11.46
C GLN A 308 1.34 -5.32 11.02
N LEU A 309 2.15 -6.05 11.77
CA LEU A 309 3.49 -6.44 11.34
C LEU A 309 3.41 -7.54 10.28
N SER A 310 4.24 -7.44 9.25
CA SER A 310 4.34 -8.37 8.12
C SER A 310 5.81 -8.69 7.81
N VAL A 311 6.07 -9.73 7.01
CA VAL A 311 7.43 -9.99 6.51
C VAL A 311 7.97 -8.81 5.72
N VAL A 312 7.11 -8.11 4.96
CA VAL A 312 7.52 -6.94 4.18
C VAL A 312 8.17 -5.90 5.07
N ASN A 313 7.62 -5.64 6.25
CA ASN A 313 8.20 -4.67 7.19
C ASN A 313 9.60 -5.09 7.65
N VAL A 314 9.83 -6.38 7.88
CA VAL A 314 11.16 -6.93 8.22
C VAL A 314 12.13 -6.74 7.05
N LEU A 315 11.71 -7.08 5.83
CA LEU A 315 12.53 -6.97 4.62
C LEU A 315 12.89 -5.49 4.33
N THR A 316 11.91 -4.59 4.45
CA THR A 316 12.12 -3.14 4.32
C THR A 316 13.09 -2.63 5.38
N PHE A 317 12.99 -3.10 6.63
CA PHE A 317 13.92 -2.71 7.69
C PHE A 317 15.35 -3.20 7.41
N ILE A 318 15.52 -4.47 7.00
CA ILE A 318 16.85 -5.01 6.65
C ILE A 318 17.44 -4.25 5.45
N HIS A 319 16.64 -3.97 4.43
CA HIS A 319 17.10 -3.16 3.29
C HIS A 319 17.45 -1.74 3.71
N ALA A 320 16.67 -1.12 4.61
CA ALA A 320 16.95 0.21 5.15
C ALA A 320 18.25 0.27 5.96
N LEU A 321 18.65 -0.83 6.62
CA LEU A 321 19.93 -0.94 7.31
C LEU A 321 21.11 -1.05 6.33
N MET A 322 20.90 -1.67 5.17
CA MET A 322 21.92 -1.83 4.11
C MET A 322 22.03 -0.61 3.17
N SER A 323 21.04 0.30 3.19
CA SER A 323 21.00 1.50 2.35
C SER A 323 21.10 2.77 3.20
N THR A 324 21.14 3.96 2.58
CA THR A 324 21.22 5.23 3.31
C THR A 324 19.99 5.45 4.18
N PHE A 325 20.16 5.24 5.48
CA PHE A 325 19.07 5.22 6.46
C PHE A 325 18.39 6.59 6.59
N THR A 326 17.07 6.63 6.37
CA THR A 326 16.24 7.85 6.52
C THR A 326 15.07 7.56 7.47
N TRP A 327 15.09 8.18 8.65
CA TRP A 327 14.08 8.00 9.72
C TRP A 327 12.66 8.38 9.33
N SER A 328 12.51 9.26 8.32
CA SER A 328 11.23 9.83 7.94
C SER A 328 10.24 8.80 7.41
N TYR A 329 10.67 7.74 6.72
CA TYR A 329 9.75 6.70 6.24
C TYR A 329 9.15 5.85 7.37
N PHE A 330 9.92 5.61 8.42
CA PHE A 330 9.48 4.82 9.56
C PHE A 330 8.56 5.61 10.49
N LEU A 331 8.76 6.93 10.59
CA LEU A 331 7.92 7.85 11.38
C LEU A 331 6.56 8.17 10.74
N LEU A 332 6.34 7.83 9.46
CA LEU A 332 5.06 8.07 8.77
C LEU A 332 3.93 7.16 9.28
N ASP A 333 4.24 5.99 9.84
CA ASP A 333 3.27 5.11 10.48
C ASP A 333 3.55 5.02 12.00
N PRO A 334 2.95 5.92 12.81
CA PRO A 334 3.23 6.00 14.24
C PRO A 334 2.88 4.73 15.01
N LEU A 335 1.83 4.02 14.58
CA LEU A 335 1.37 2.81 15.27
C LEU A 335 2.35 1.66 15.04
N MET A 336 2.80 1.48 13.79
CA MET A 336 3.82 0.47 13.47
C MET A 336 5.15 0.79 14.15
N PHE A 337 5.55 2.06 14.21
CA PHE A 337 6.76 2.50 14.90
C PHE A 337 6.74 2.07 16.37
N ILE A 338 5.67 2.41 17.09
CA ILE A 338 5.51 2.07 18.52
C ILE A 338 5.44 0.55 18.70
N LEU A 339 4.69 -0.15 17.85
CA LEU A 339 4.54 -1.60 17.92
C LEU A 339 5.88 -2.31 17.69
N TRP A 340 6.68 -1.89 16.69
CA TRP A 340 8.02 -2.41 16.46
C TRP A 340 8.96 -2.17 17.65
N GLY A 341 8.95 -0.95 18.21
CA GLY A 341 9.74 -0.63 19.40
C GLY A 341 9.37 -1.51 20.58
N TYR A 342 8.07 -1.73 20.80
CA TYR A 342 7.59 -2.66 21.81
C TYR A 342 7.99 -4.11 21.53
N VAL A 343 7.85 -4.57 20.29
CA VAL A 343 8.23 -5.95 19.90
C VAL A 343 9.73 -6.17 20.10
N ALA A 344 10.58 -5.22 19.72
CA ALA A 344 12.01 -5.28 19.97
C ALA A 344 12.34 -5.40 21.47
N LEU A 345 11.67 -4.59 22.31
CA LEU A 345 11.81 -4.66 23.76
C LEU A 345 11.32 -6.01 24.32
N ALA A 346 10.12 -6.44 23.91
CA ALA A 346 9.53 -7.69 24.36
C ALA A 346 10.38 -8.91 23.94
N MET A 347 11.03 -8.84 22.78
CA MET A 347 11.96 -9.87 22.32
C MET A 347 13.20 -9.99 23.20
N LEU A 348 13.72 -8.88 23.72
CA LEU A 348 14.86 -8.89 24.62
C LEU A 348 14.53 -9.54 25.97
N PHE A 349 13.36 -9.24 26.54
CA PHE A 349 12.97 -9.70 27.88
C PHE A 349 12.27 -11.05 27.91
N TRP A 350 11.29 -11.29 27.03
CA TRP A 350 10.48 -12.51 26.99
C TRP A 350 10.74 -13.36 25.75
N GLY A 351 11.18 -12.77 24.64
CA GLY A 351 11.36 -13.42 23.34
C GLY A 351 10.20 -13.16 22.38
N ARG A 352 10.22 -13.79 21.20
CA ARG A 352 9.24 -13.52 20.13
C ARG A 352 7.78 -13.88 20.45
N GLY A 353 7.57 -14.68 21.49
CA GLY A 353 6.27 -15.27 21.79
C GLY A 353 5.23 -14.23 22.15
N VAL A 354 5.63 -13.13 22.80
CA VAL A 354 4.71 -12.05 23.19
C VAL A 354 3.97 -11.47 21.98
N PHE A 355 4.69 -11.17 20.90
CA PHE A 355 4.07 -10.65 19.69
C PHE A 355 3.11 -11.68 19.05
N CYS A 356 3.62 -12.88 18.75
CA CYS A 356 2.85 -13.89 18.03
C CYS A 356 1.65 -14.42 18.82
N GLY A 357 1.75 -14.45 20.15
CA GLY A 357 0.73 -14.98 21.05
C GLY A 357 -0.33 -13.95 21.45
N TRP A 358 0.03 -12.67 21.59
CA TRP A 358 -0.84 -11.64 22.15
C TRP A 358 -1.17 -10.52 21.18
N LEU A 359 -0.19 -9.99 20.45
CA LEU A 359 -0.37 -8.76 19.64
C LEU A 359 -0.69 -9.02 18.17
N CYS A 360 -0.32 -10.18 17.61
CA CYS A 360 -0.58 -10.48 16.21
C CYS A 360 -2.08 -10.69 15.96
N PRO A 361 -2.77 -9.83 15.18
CA PRO A 361 -4.21 -9.93 14.96
C PRO A 361 -4.61 -11.24 14.27
N PHE A 362 -3.82 -11.69 13.29
CA PHE A 362 -4.12 -12.95 12.61
C PHE A 362 -3.85 -14.18 13.48
N GLY A 363 -2.83 -14.14 14.34
CA GLY A 363 -2.60 -15.19 15.33
C GLY A 363 -3.74 -15.27 16.35
N ALA A 364 -4.20 -14.11 16.83
CA ALA A 364 -5.37 -13.99 17.70
C ALA A 364 -6.63 -14.56 17.01
N LEU A 365 -6.86 -14.23 15.73
CA LEU A 365 -7.97 -14.77 14.94
C LEU A 365 -7.94 -16.30 14.86
N GLN A 366 -6.77 -16.90 14.60
CA GLN A 366 -6.64 -18.37 14.56
C GLN A 366 -6.98 -19.03 15.89
N GLU A 367 -6.52 -18.45 17.00
CA GLU A 367 -6.81 -18.98 18.33
C GLU A 367 -8.30 -18.84 18.68
N LEU A 368 -8.92 -17.71 18.34
CA LEU A 368 -10.35 -17.50 18.56
C LEU A 368 -11.21 -18.47 17.74
N VAL A 369 -10.88 -18.66 16.45
CA VAL A 369 -11.54 -19.65 15.59
C VAL A 369 -11.41 -21.06 16.17
N ASN A 370 -10.22 -21.42 16.64
CA ASN A 370 -9.99 -22.73 17.24
C ASN A 370 -10.73 -22.91 18.59
N ASN A 371 -10.78 -21.87 19.43
CA ASN A 371 -11.55 -21.89 20.68
C ASN A 371 -13.05 -22.05 20.41
N ILE A 372 -13.58 -21.39 19.38
CA ILE A 372 -14.96 -21.56 18.92
C ILE A 372 -15.16 -23.00 18.42
N ALA A 373 -14.24 -23.55 17.64
CA ALA A 373 -14.30 -24.94 17.18
C ALA A 373 -14.35 -25.95 18.34
N ARG A 374 -13.52 -25.76 19.38
CA ARG A 374 -13.55 -26.59 20.60
C ARG A 374 -14.86 -26.43 21.36
N ARG A 375 -15.45 -25.23 21.37
CA ARG A 375 -16.75 -24.98 22.00
C ARG A 375 -17.88 -25.75 21.30
N PHE A 376 -17.78 -25.94 19.99
CA PHE A 376 -18.66 -26.80 19.18
C PHE A 376 -18.19 -28.26 19.10
N SER A 377 -17.26 -28.67 19.96
CA SER A 377 -16.78 -30.06 20.07
C SER A 377 -16.15 -30.64 18.79
N VAL A 378 -15.55 -29.79 17.95
CA VAL A 378 -14.81 -30.24 16.76
C VAL A 378 -13.52 -30.98 17.19
N PRO A 379 -13.22 -32.17 16.61
CA PRO A 379 -12.04 -32.94 16.99
C PRO A 379 -10.75 -32.16 16.70
N GLN A 380 -9.88 -32.10 17.70
CA GLN A 380 -8.57 -31.42 17.60
C GLN A 380 -7.48 -32.43 17.26
N ILE A 381 -6.69 -32.13 16.22
CA ILE A 381 -5.64 -33.02 15.73
C ILE A 381 -4.30 -32.61 16.35
N VAL A 382 -3.78 -33.47 17.24
CA VAL A 382 -2.43 -33.35 17.80
C VAL A 382 -1.48 -34.10 16.88
N LEU A 383 -0.62 -33.38 16.15
CA LEU A 383 0.35 -33.98 15.24
C LEU A 383 1.42 -34.78 16.02
N PRO A 384 1.86 -35.94 15.51
CA PRO A 384 2.98 -36.69 16.08
C PRO A 384 4.26 -35.85 16.11
N TRP A 385 5.05 -35.98 17.18
CA TRP A 385 6.24 -35.15 17.40
C TRP A 385 7.21 -35.14 16.22
N GLY A 386 7.55 -36.31 15.66
CA GLY A 386 8.49 -36.41 14.55
C GLY A 386 8.02 -35.71 13.26
N LEU A 387 6.72 -35.68 12.99
CA LEU A 387 6.16 -34.93 11.85
C LEU A 387 6.17 -33.43 12.16
N HIS A 388 5.80 -33.06 13.38
CA HIS A 388 5.80 -31.68 13.82
C HIS A 388 7.17 -31.02 13.68
N GLU A 389 8.21 -31.68 14.18
CA GLU A 389 9.59 -31.19 14.18
C GLU A 389 10.11 -31.00 12.75
N ARG A 390 9.77 -31.91 11.83
CA ARG A 390 10.14 -31.81 10.41
C ARG A 390 9.41 -30.72 9.63
N LEU A 391 8.23 -30.31 10.09
CA LEU A 391 7.44 -29.26 9.43
C LEU A 391 7.86 -27.84 9.89
N TRP A 392 8.55 -27.69 11.03
CA TRP A 392 9.03 -26.39 11.50
C TRP A 392 9.99 -25.67 10.55
N PRO A 393 10.97 -26.33 9.90
CA PRO A 393 11.86 -25.69 8.94
C PRO A 393 11.14 -24.99 7.77
N ILE A 394 9.92 -25.40 7.41
CA ILE A 394 9.20 -24.88 6.24
C ILE A 394 9.03 -23.36 6.31
N LYS A 395 8.61 -22.80 7.46
CA LYS A 395 8.48 -21.34 7.61
C LYS A 395 9.82 -20.61 7.47
N TYR A 396 10.93 -21.24 7.87
CA TYR A 396 12.27 -20.66 7.74
C TYR A 396 12.73 -20.69 6.28
N ILE A 397 12.40 -21.75 5.53
CA ILE A 397 12.65 -21.86 4.08
C ILE A 397 11.84 -20.79 3.33
N ILE A 398 10.56 -20.62 3.66
CA ILE A 398 9.71 -19.57 3.08
C ILE A 398 10.32 -18.18 3.34
N PHE A 399 10.70 -17.90 4.59
CA PHE A 399 11.34 -16.63 4.95
C PHE A 399 12.67 -16.41 4.20
N LEU A 400 13.56 -17.41 4.18
CA LEU A 400 14.85 -17.31 3.52
C LEU A 400 14.70 -17.14 2.00
N GLY A 401 13.71 -17.81 1.39
CA GLY A 401 13.36 -17.64 -0.02
C GLY A 401 12.86 -16.23 -0.33
N LEU A 402 11.93 -15.70 0.49
CA LEU A 402 11.46 -14.31 0.36
C LEU A 402 12.60 -13.31 0.53
N PHE A 403 13.49 -13.56 1.51
CA PHE A 403 14.67 -12.74 1.74
C PHE A 403 15.62 -12.77 0.53
N ALA A 404 15.93 -13.95 -0.01
CA ALA A 404 16.79 -14.09 -1.19
C ALA A 404 16.22 -13.37 -2.42
N ILE A 405 14.92 -13.48 -2.67
CA ILE A 405 14.23 -12.75 -3.76
C ILE A 405 14.28 -11.24 -3.50
N SER A 406 14.14 -10.79 -2.25
CA SER A 406 14.17 -9.37 -1.91
C SER A 406 15.52 -8.70 -2.18
N LEU A 407 16.62 -9.47 -2.19
CA LEU A 407 17.95 -8.97 -2.52
C LEU A 407 18.13 -8.74 -4.03
N THR A 408 17.38 -9.45 -4.87
CA THR A 408 17.45 -9.31 -6.34
C THR A 408 16.39 -8.38 -6.90
N ASP A 409 15.15 -8.51 -6.44
CA ASP A 409 14.00 -7.72 -6.88
C ASP A 409 12.98 -7.52 -5.75
N ILE A 410 12.89 -6.29 -5.27
CA ILE A 410 11.97 -5.88 -4.20
C ILE A 410 10.51 -5.99 -4.68
N ALA A 411 10.20 -5.68 -5.93
CA ALA A 411 8.85 -5.76 -6.46
C ALA A 411 8.37 -7.20 -6.54
N LEU A 412 9.24 -8.11 -6.98
CA LEU A 412 8.96 -9.53 -7.00
C LEU A 412 8.78 -10.09 -5.57
N ALA A 413 9.63 -9.68 -4.62
CA ALA A 413 9.51 -10.08 -3.22
C ALA A 413 8.19 -9.61 -2.60
N MET A 414 7.74 -8.39 -2.90
CA MET A 414 6.43 -7.89 -2.44
C MET A 414 5.27 -8.71 -3.01
N ARG A 415 5.37 -9.17 -4.26
CA ARG A 415 4.36 -10.04 -4.88
C ARG A 415 4.31 -11.43 -4.22
N PHE A 416 5.47 -12.03 -3.94
CA PHE A 416 5.51 -13.31 -3.23
C PHE A 416 5.15 -13.19 -1.74
N ALA A 417 5.39 -12.04 -1.12
CA ALA A 417 4.94 -11.75 0.24
C ALA A 417 3.41 -11.67 0.36
N GLU A 418 2.67 -11.62 -0.76
CA GLU A 418 1.21 -11.77 -0.74
C GLU A 418 0.75 -13.18 -0.35
N SER A 419 1.67 -14.14 -0.26
CA SER A 419 1.46 -15.43 0.42
C SER A 419 1.13 -15.27 1.92
N GLU A 420 1.31 -14.09 2.48
CA GLU A 420 0.82 -13.77 3.81
C GLU A 420 -0.69 -13.47 3.79
N PRO A 421 -1.53 -14.26 4.48
CA PRO A 421 -2.98 -14.02 4.55
C PRO A 421 -3.32 -12.76 5.34
N PHE A 422 -2.32 -12.12 5.97
CA PHE A 422 -2.40 -10.87 6.72
C PHE A 422 -3.15 -9.76 5.97
N LYS A 423 -2.70 -9.43 4.76
CA LYS A 423 -3.31 -8.38 3.92
C LYS A 423 -4.75 -8.69 3.57
N THR A 424 -5.06 -9.96 3.29
CA THR A 424 -6.41 -10.39 2.89
C THR A 424 -7.37 -10.46 4.07
N ALA A 425 -6.97 -11.10 5.17
CA ALA A 425 -7.85 -11.39 6.32
C ALA A 425 -8.01 -10.19 7.27
N ILE A 426 -6.98 -9.35 7.40
CA ILE A 426 -6.98 -8.23 8.35
C ILE A 426 -7.06 -6.90 7.60
N THR A 427 -6.11 -6.57 6.72
CA THR A 427 -6.08 -5.24 6.09
C THR A 427 -7.25 -4.97 5.14
N LEU A 428 -7.66 -5.97 4.35
CA LEU A 428 -8.69 -5.85 3.32
C LEU A 428 -10.03 -6.48 3.72
N HIS A 429 -10.18 -6.97 4.96
CA HIS A 429 -11.44 -7.53 5.49
C HIS A 429 -12.09 -8.57 4.56
N PHE A 430 -11.29 -9.43 3.93
CA PHE A 430 -11.69 -10.44 2.94
C PHE A 430 -12.28 -9.88 1.62
N VAL A 431 -12.17 -8.58 1.38
CA VAL A 431 -12.56 -7.92 0.12
C VAL A 431 -11.36 -7.90 -0.82
N ARG A 432 -11.07 -9.05 -1.45
CA ARG A 432 -9.98 -9.21 -2.42
C ARG A 432 -10.38 -10.20 -3.53
N GLU A 433 -9.59 -10.25 -4.60
CA GLU A 433 -9.70 -11.27 -5.66
C GLU A 433 -9.80 -12.69 -5.07
N TRP A 434 -10.64 -13.51 -5.70
CA TRP A 434 -11.07 -14.81 -5.18
C TRP A 434 -9.94 -15.78 -4.81
N PRO A 435 -8.81 -15.89 -5.56
CA PRO A 435 -7.71 -16.79 -5.18
C PRO A 435 -7.07 -16.48 -3.82
N TYR A 436 -6.97 -15.19 -3.46
CA TYR A 436 -6.36 -14.79 -2.19
C TYR A 436 -7.31 -15.02 -1.02
N VAL A 437 -8.61 -14.79 -1.24
CA VAL A 437 -9.65 -15.02 -0.23
C VAL A 437 -9.80 -16.52 0.03
N SER A 438 -9.86 -17.34 -1.02
CA SER A 438 -9.95 -18.80 -0.88
C SER A 438 -8.74 -19.37 -0.14
N PHE A 439 -7.53 -18.90 -0.47
CA PHE A 439 -6.31 -19.27 0.26
C PHE A 439 -6.40 -18.93 1.76
N ALA A 440 -6.80 -17.71 2.12
CA ALA A 440 -6.96 -17.31 3.52
C ALA A 440 -8.02 -18.14 4.25
N ILE A 441 -9.15 -18.44 3.61
CA ILE A 441 -10.22 -19.27 4.18
C ILE A 441 -9.74 -20.71 4.38
N VAL A 442 -9.00 -21.30 3.43
CA VAL A 442 -8.44 -22.65 3.57
C VAL A 442 -7.49 -22.73 4.76
N LEU A 443 -6.64 -21.71 4.95
CA LEU A 443 -5.76 -21.65 6.12
C LEU A 443 -6.53 -21.53 7.43
N LEU A 444 -7.60 -20.73 7.47
CA LEU A 444 -8.46 -20.62 8.65
C LEU A 444 -9.24 -21.91 8.92
N ALA A 445 -9.69 -22.60 7.87
CA ALA A 445 -10.33 -23.90 7.97
C ALA A 445 -9.37 -24.96 8.53
N ALA A 446 -8.10 -24.95 8.12
CA ALA A 446 -7.07 -25.80 8.75
C ALA A 446 -6.90 -25.47 10.25
N CYS A 447 -7.07 -24.21 10.65
CA CYS A 447 -6.98 -23.78 12.05
C CYS A 447 -8.13 -24.29 12.94
N ILE A 448 -9.25 -24.73 12.35
CA ILE A 448 -10.36 -25.35 13.08
C ILE A 448 -9.92 -26.69 13.70
N PHE A 449 -9.08 -27.45 12.99
CA PHE A 449 -8.61 -28.78 13.41
C PHE A 449 -7.24 -28.75 14.09
N ILE A 450 -6.34 -27.88 13.62
CA ILE A 450 -4.97 -27.75 14.12
C ILE A 450 -4.79 -26.32 14.62
N ASP A 451 -4.62 -26.16 15.92
CA ASP A 451 -4.46 -24.85 16.53
C ASP A 451 -3.27 -24.08 15.91
N ARG A 452 -3.54 -22.84 15.52
CA ARG A 452 -2.58 -21.89 14.90
C ARG A 452 -1.74 -22.48 13.74
N PHE A 453 -2.37 -23.24 12.84
CA PHE A 453 -1.71 -23.95 11.73
C PHE A 453 -0.74 -23.08 10.92
N TYR A 454 -1.18 -21.92 10.42
CA TYR A 454 -0.33 -21.05 9.60
C TYR A 454 0.83 -20.46 10.40
N CYS A 455 0.59 -20.00 11.64
CA CYS A 455 1.65 -19.46 12.50
C CYS A 455 2.73 -20.49 12.83
N ARG A 456 2.38 -21.78 12.86
CA ARG A 456 3.27 -22.89 13.19
C ARG A 456 4.16 -23.32 12.02
N TYR A 457 3.65 -23.27 10.78
CA TYR A 457 4.31 -23.92 9.63
C TYR A 457 4.59 -23.02 8.43
N LEU A 458 3.84 -21.93 8.22
CA LEU A 458 3.94 -21.11 7.00
C LEU A 458 4.33 -19.65 7.26
N CYS A 459 4.19 -19.16 8.50
CA CYS A 459 4.39 -17.75 8.82
C CYS A 459 5.86 -17.33 8.76
N GLY A 460 6.25 -16.67 7.65
CA GLY A 460 7.60 -16.12 7.46
C GLY A 460 7.97 -15.06 8.50
N LEU A 461 7.00 -14.25 8.96
CA LEU A 461 7.24 -13.23 10.00
C LEU A 461 7.61 -13.90 11.32
N GLY A 462 6.91 -14.99 11.65
CA GLY A 462 7.20 -15.79 12.83
C GLY A 462 8.60 -16.41 12.78
N ALA A 463 9.07 -16.80 11.59
CA ALA A 463 10.43 -17.29 11.39
C ALA A 463 11.47 -16.18 11.56
N ALA A 464 11.25 -14.99 10.99
CA ALA A 464 12.12 -13.83 11.15
C ALA A 464 12.31 -13.44 12.62
N LEU A 465 11.21 -13.34 13.36
CA LEU A 465 11.25 -13.01 14.80
C LEU A 465 11.83 -14.16 15.64
N ALA A 466 11.89 -15.40 15.14
CA ALA A 466 12.45 -16.53 15.87
C ALA A 466 13.97 -16.54 15.90
N ILE A 467 14.65 -15.91 14.93
CA ILE A 467 16.12 -15.91 14.84
C ILE A 467 16.75 -15.26 16.08
N PRO A 468 16.37 -14.03 16.51
CA PRO A 468 16.91 -13.44 17.72
C PRO A 468 16.25 -13.93 19.01
N ALA A 469 15.23 -14.80 18.94
CA ALA A 469 14.48 -15.24 20.12
C ALA A 469 15.32 -16.05 21.13
N ARG A 470 16.45 -16.63 20.70
CA ARG A 470 17.41 -17.29 21.60
C ARG A 470 18.23 -16.32 22.46
N LEU A 471 18.31 -15.04 22.08
CA LEU A 471 19.05 -14.00 22.79
C LEU A 471 18.25 -13.40 23.97
N ARG A 472 17.11 -14.01 24.36
CA ARG A 472 16.31 -13.53 25.48
C ARG A 472 17.13 -13.54 26.78
N MET A 473 16.98 -12.49 27.57
CA MET A 473 17.75 -12.31 28.80
C MET A 473 17.23 -13.16 29.97
N PHE A 474 15.93 -13.50 29.97
CA PHE A 474 15.28 -14.17 31.11
C PHE A 474 14.37 -15.33 30.70
N GLU A 475 14.37 -16.39 31.50
CA GLU A 475 13.46 -17.54 31.38
C GLU A 475 12.34 -17.46 32.43
N TRP A 476 11.27 -16.75 32.09
CA TRP A 476 10.16 -16.46 33.02
C TRP A 476 9.19 -17.64 33.23
N LEU A 477 9.20 -18.66 32.35
CA LEU A 477 8.27 -19.79 32.39
C LEU A 477 8.80 -20.89 33.33
N LYS A 478 8.10 -21.13 34.45
CA LYS A 478 8.53 -22.10 35.46
C LYS A 478 8.30 -23.54 35.00
N ARG A 479 9.23 -24.41 35.37
CA ARG A 479 9.21 -25.87 35.15
C ARG A 479 9.65 -26.58 36.42
N ARG A 480 9.16 -27.80 36.64
CA ARG A 480 9.65 -28.70 37.70
C ARG A 480 10.60 -29.71 37.08
N HIS A 481 11.47 -30.31 37.89
CA HIS A 481 12.40 -31.35 37.42
C HIS A 481 11.68 -32.61 36.92
N GLN A 482 10.45 -32.89 37.38
CA GLN A 482 9.64 -34.02 36.90
C GLN A 482 8.99 -33.78 35.53
N CYS A 483 9.04 -32.55 35.00
CA CYS A 483 8.46 -32.23 33.68
C CYS A 483 9.31 -32.85 32.57
N GLY A 484 8.73 -33.74 31.76
CA GLY A 484 9.39 -34.43 30.64
C GLY A 484 10.14 -35.72 30.98
N SER A 485 10.29 -36.04 32.27
CA SER A 485 10.81 -37.33 32.73
C SER A 485 9.70 -38.26 33.17
N GLU A 486 8.75 -37.73 33.95
CA GLU A 486 7.62 -38.47 34.53
C GLU A 486 6.26 -37.85 34.16
N CYS A 487 6.25 -36.65 33.57
CA CYS A 487 5.04 -35.88 33.31
C CYS A 487 5.12 -35.10 31.99
N ASP A 488 4.17 -35.39 31.09
CA ASP A 488 4.04 -34.75 29.76
C ASP A 488 2.77 -33.90 29.60
N VAL A 489 2.03 -33.66 30.68
CA VAL A 489 0.73 -32.95 30.64
C VAL A 489 0.85 -31.57 29.99
N CYS A 490 1.87 -30.80 30.37
CA CYS A 490 2.10 -29.48 29.78
C CYS A 490 2.48 -29.56 28.29
N ALA A 491 3.13 -30.65 27.84
CA ALA A 491 3.48 -30.84 26.44
C ALA A 491 2.24 -31.11 25.59
N GLN A 492 1.35 -31.97 26.08
CA GLN A 492 0.08 -32.31 25.43
C GLN A 492 -0.89 -31.13 25.35
N ARG A 493 -0.90 -30.26 26.37
CA ARG A 493 -1.75 -29.05 26.41
C ARG A 493 -1.14 -27.83 25.71
N CYS A 494 0.10 -27.92 25.22
CA CYS A 494 0.72 -26.81 24.51
C CYS A 494 0.07 -26.61 23.14
N THR A 495 -0.63 -25.49 22.97
CA THR A 495 -1.36 -25.13 21.74
C THR A 495 -0.49 -25.19 20.48
N VAL A 496 0.77 -24.78 20.59
CA VAL A 496 1.74 -24.78 19.49
C VAL A 496 2.76 -25.93 19.56
N GLN A 497 2.62 -26.85 20.52
CA GLN A 497 3.53 -27.97 20.74
C GLN A 497 5.03 -27.56 20.84
N ALA A 498 5.31 -26.41 21.45
CA ALA A 498 6.68 -25.91 21.63
C ALA A 498 7.49 -26.64 22.73
N ILE A 499 6.90 -27.64 23.38
CA ILE A 499 7.51 -28.37 24.49
C ILE A 499 8.01 -29.70 23.97
N HIS A 500 9.32 -29.92 24.06
CA HIS A 500 9.94 -31.19 23.72
C HIS A 500 9.46 -32.29 24.68
N PRO A 501 9.35 -33.57 24.25
CA PRO A 501 9.04 -34.69 25.13
C PRO A 501 9.96 -34.80 26.36
N THR A 502 11.21 -34.32 26.24
CA THR A 502 12.16 -34.25 27.36
C THR A 502 11.89 -33.10 28.34
N GLY A 503 10.80 -32.36 28.18
CA GLY A 503 10.38 -31.31 29.12
C GLY A 503 10.96 -29.92 28.86
N GLN A 504 11.86 -29.76 27.89
CA GLN A 504 12.43 -28.45 27.54
C GLN A 504 11.45 -27.62 26.69
N ILE A 505 11.41 -26.30 26.90
CA ILE A 505 10.60 -25.37 26.10
C ILE A 505 11.47 -24.82 24.98
N ASN A 506 11.08 -25.02 23.71
CA ASN A 506 11.77 -24.41 22.58
C ASN A 506 11.40 -22.91 22.49
N PRO A 507 12.35 -21.98 22.75
CA PRO A 507 12.08 -20.54 22.72
C PRO A 507 11.70 -20.03 21.33
N ASN A 508 12.19 -20.70 20.28
CA ASN A 508 11.94 -20.31 18.89
C ASN A 508 10.51 -20.66 18.44
N GLU A 509 9.79 -21.48 19.22
CA GLU A 509 8.45 -21.97 18.90
C GLU A 509 7.39 -21.47 19.88
N CYS A 510 7.75 -21.28 21.15
CA CYS A 510 6.86 -20.81 22.20
C CYS A 510 6.22 -19.44 21.88
N ILE A 511 4.90 -19.36 22.03
CA ILE A 511 4.11 -18.13 21.85
C ILE A 511 3.75 -17.42 23.16
N TYR A 512 4.37 -17.79 24.28
CA TYR A 512 4.07 -17.19 25.60
C TYR A 512 2.58 -17.11 25.94
N CYS A 513 1.82 -18.14 25.56
CA CYS A 513 0.39 -18.23 25.85
C CYS A 513 0.06 -18.57 27.30
N MET A 514 1.06 -18.82 28.15
CA MET A 514 0.94 -19.17 29.58
C MET A 514 0.05 -20.38 29.93
N GLU A 515 -0.48 -21.10 28.94
CA GLU A 515 -1.32 -22.29 29.17
C GLU A 515 -0.60 -23.34 30.02
N CYS A 516 0.69 -23.56 29.76
CA CYS A 516 1.51 -24.48 30.57
C CYS A 516 1.72 -24.01 32.01
N GLN A 517 1.63 -22.70 32.28
CA GLN A 517 1.73 -22.16 33.64
C GLN A 517 0.40 -22.32 34.40
N THR A 518 -0.75 -22.23 33.73
CA THR A 518 -2.04 -22.55 34.36
C THR A 518 -2.03 -23.98 34.90
N VAL A 519 -1.51 -24.93 34.11
CA VAL A 519 -1.34 -26.33 34.51
C VAL A 519 -0.28 -26.50 35.60
N TYR A 520 0.78 -25.69 35.59
CA TYR A 520 1.87 -25.78 36.57
C TYR A 520 1.43 -25.46 38.01
N PHE A 521 0.52 -24.50 38.17
CA PHE A 521 -0.01 -24.07 39.47
C PHE A 521 -1.31 -24.79 39.88
N ASP A 522 -1.95 -25.51 38.96
CA ASP A 522 -3.17 -26.27 39.23
C ASP A 522 -2.86 -27.58 39.98
N ASP A 523 -3.40 -27.72 41.19
CA ASP A 523 -3.21 -28.87 42.06
C ASP A 523 -4.11 -30.08 41.72
N HIS A 524 -5.00 -29.96 40.75
CA HIS A 524 -5.76 -31.06 40.15
C HIS A 524 -5.10 -31.59 38.88
N LEU A 525 -4.49 -30.72 38.07
CA LEU A 525 -3.91 -31.09 36.77
C LEU A 525 -2.42 -31.43 36.83
N CYS A 526 -1.64 -30.78 37.70
CA CYS A 526 -0.21 -31.04 37.84
C CYS A 526 0.01 -32.33 38.64
N PRO A 527 0.58 -33.42 38.09
CA PRO A 527 0.70 -34.67 38.81
C PRO A 527 1.45 -34.56 40.15
N PRO A 528 2.60 -33.86 40.26
CA PRO A 528 3.28 -33.66 41.54
C PRO A 528 2.41 -32.96 42.60
N LEU A 529 1.64 -31.94 42.21
CA LEU A 529 0.76 -31.23 43.14
C LEU A 529 -0.48 -32.05 43.50
N SER A 530 -1.03 -32.80 42.54
CA SER A 530 -2.18 -33.68 42.77
C SER A 530 -1.88 -34.78 43.78
N VAL A 531 -0.66 -35.33 43.77
CA VAL A 531 -0.19 -36.30 44.77
C VAL A 531 -0.09 -35.64 46.15
N LEU A 532 0.48 -34.43 46.22
CA LEU A 532 0.58 -33.67 47.47
C LEU A 532 -0.79 -33.31 48.03
N ARG A 533 -1.74 -32.89 47.18
CA ARG A 533 -3.12 -32.56 47.56
C ARG A 533 -3.84 -33.79 48.10
N LYS A 534 -3.82 -34.91 47.38
CA LYS A 534 -4.41 -36.19 47.83
C LYS A 534 -3.81 -36.65 49.16
N LYS A 535 -2.50 -36.44 49.39
CA LYS A 535 -1.86 -36.74 50.67
C LYS A 535 -2.38 -35.85 51.80
N ARG A 536 -2.52 -34.54 51.58
CA ARG A 536 -3.10 -33.59 52.56
C ARG A 536 -4.56 -33.91 52.86
N GLU A 537 -5.36 -34.20 51.83
CA GLU A 537 -6.76 -34.62 51.97
C GLU A 537 -6.85 -35.88 52.83
N ARG A 538 -6.05 -36.92 52.53
CA ARG A 538 -6.01 -38.15 53.34
C ARG A 538 -5.59 -37.90 54.78
N GLN A 539 -4.57 -37.07 55.02
CA GLN A 539 -4.14 -36.71 56.37
C GLN A 539 -5.23 -35.97 57.14
N LYS A 540 -5.95 -35.05 56.49
CA LYS A 540 -7.07 -34.34 57.09
C LYS A 540 -8.21 -35.29 57.44
N THR A 541 -8.59 -36.20 56.54
CA THR A 541 -9.62 -37.21 56.82
C THR A 541 -9.25 -38.12 57.99
N LEU A 542 -7.97 -38.51 58.10
CA LEU A 542 -7.50 -39.32 59.24
C LEU A 542 -7.53 -38.52 60.55
N ALA A 543 -7.16 -37.23 60.52
CA ALA A 543 -7.20 -36.35 61.69
C ALA A 543 -8.64 -36.08 62.16
N ASP A 544 -9.56 -35.82 61.22
CA ASP A 544 -10.98 -35.61 61.50
C ASP A 544 -11.60 -36.89 62.10
N ALA A 545 -11.24 -38.07 61.58
CA ALA A 545 -11.67 -39.35 62.11
C ALA A 545 -11.11 -39.64 63.52
N SER A 546 -9.85 -39.28 63.80
CA SER A 546 -9.30 -39.43 65.16
C SER A 546 -9.96 -38.50 66.17
N ALA A 547 -10.27 -37.25 65.79
CA ALA A 547 -10.97 -36.30 66.65
C ALA A 547 -12.37 -36.79 67.00
N GLN A 548 -13.12 -37.34 66.03
CA GLN A 548 -14.45 -37.91 66.27
C GLN A 548 -14.41 -39.11 67.23
N ILE A 549 -13.36 -39.93 67.19
CA ILE A 549 -13.19 -41.06 68.13
C ILE A 549 -12.87 -40.57 69.54
N GLU A 550 -12.08 -39.50 69.68
CA GLU A 550 -11.79 -38.88 70.98
C GLU A 550 -13.03 -38.21 71.57
N ASP A 551 -13.80 -37.46 70.78
CA ASP A 551 -15.06 -36.85 71.21
C ASP A 551 -16.07 -37.90 71.69
N ALA A 552 -16.24 -39.00 70.94
CA ALA A 552 -17.13 -40.11 71.32
C ALA A 552 -16.71 -40.79 72.64
N LYS A 553 -15.39 -40.96 72.88
CA LYS A 553 -14.89 -41.50 74.16
C LYS A 553 -15.10 -40.54 75.33
N THR A 554 -15.11 -39.24 75.07
CA THR A 554 -15.31 -38.21 76.11
C THR A 554 -16.79 -38.10 76.49
N GLU A 555 -17.71 -38.33 75.54
CA GLU A 555 -19.15 -38.45 75.82
C GLU A 555 -19.49 -39.75 76.60
N GLU A 556 -18.85 -40.88 76.28
CA GLU A 556 -19.02 -42.14 77.03
C GLU A 556 -18.45 -42.11 78.46
N THR A 557 -17.50 -41.24 78.75
CA THR A 557 -16.92 -41.09 80.12
C THR A 557 -17.60 -40.02 80.97
N SER A 558 -18.49 -39.22 80.37
CA SER A 558 -19.29 -38.19 81.07
C SER A 558 -20.76 -38.58 81.29
N SER A 559 -21.19 -39.71 80.73
CA SER A 559 -22.45 -40.41 81.02
C SER A 559 -22.22 -41.50 82.06
#